data_AF-A0A662JMW7-F1
#
_entry.id   AF-A0A662JMW7-F1
#
_cell.length_a   1.000
_cell.length_b   1.000
_cell.length_c   1.000
_cell.angle_alpha   90.00
_cell.angle_beta   90.00
_cell.angle_gamma   90.00
#
_symmetry.space_group_name_H-M   'P 1'
#
loop_
_entity.id
_entity.type
_entity.pdbx_description
1 polymer ?
#
loop_
_entity_poly.entity_id
_entity_poly.type
_entity_poly.pdbx_seq_one_letter_code
_entity_poly.pdbx_strand_id
1 'polypeptide(L)'
;GRTEVVEEDLIKAMELALPHRLKSKPFEQASKQAVHQVVQEVRSHQSGDAKNRNDGSKSKGNPHANSVGDAEVNFKADLNVEAQVASQRLKEAATASRGSRAARVTVVGYPHGYPISYVPPIKGLVSDVDLNATITLASMKGGGRIEIEDEDIRVRVRRARAPRLIVLVLDSSGSMAALRRISLAKGLAWKLVEDSYVKRDMVSLIVFRGSRAEVVVKPTRRYNDLLEALDKTPTGGRTPLSSALSTLLTLAREAKMKSRWLTVKGILISDGKANVPLGYSDIESEVIALAQALKREGVDLEIYDTRPRVAIDPSPSYVDDIARITGAKVWKM
;
A
#
# COMPACT_ATOMS: atom_id res chain seq x y z
N GLY A 1 20.25 -38.79 -14.55
CA GLY A 1 19.67 -37.62 -15.26
C GLY A 1 19.99 -37.74 -16.72
N ARG A 2 19.12 -37.26 -17.61
CA ARG A 2 19.43 -37.19 -19.05
C ARG A 2 20.60 -36.23 -19.26
N THR A 3 21.54 -36.60 -20.13
CA THR A 3 22.75 -35.81 -20.45
C THR A 3 22.59 -34.96 -21.71
N GLU A 4 21.51 -35.14 -22.45
CA GLU A 4 21.18 -34.41 -23.67
C GLU A 4 19.87 -33.64 -23.48
N VAL A 5 19.83 -32.41 -24.01
CA VAL A 5 18.68 -31.50 -23.90
C VAL A 5 17.80 -31.66 -25.14
N VAL A 6 16.55 -32.03 -24.95
CA VAL A 6 15.56 -32.20 -26.04
C VAL A 6 14.74 -30.90 -26.20
N GLU A 7 14.11 -30.68 -27.36
CA GLU A 7 13.24 -29.51 -27.62
C GLU A 7 12.15 -29.33 -26.54
N GLU A 8 11.60 -30.44 -26.04
CA GLU A 8 10.62 -30.42 -24.94
C GLU A 8 11.18 -29.80 -23.65
N ASP A 9 12.46 -30.06 -23.34
CA ASP A 9 13.13 -29.49 -22.18
C ASP A 9 13.33 -27.98 -22.36
N LEU A 10 13.64 -27.54 -23.59
CA LEU A 10 13.77 -26.12 -23.94
C LEU A 10 12.43 -25.38 -23.78
N ILE A 11 11.34 -25.95 -24.30
CA ILE A 11 10.00 -25.36 -24.19
C ILE A 11 9.58 -25.26 -22.73
N LYS A 12 9.78 -26.33 -21.96
CA LYS A 12 9.44 -26.34 -20.53
C LYS A 12 10.27 -25.33 -19.75
N ALA A 13 11.55 -25.16 -20.07
CA ALA A 13 12.39 -24.12 -19.51
C ALA A 13 11.90 -22.71 -19.89
N MET A 14 11.48 -22.51 -21.14
CA MET A 14 10.89 -21.25 -21.61
C MET A 14 9.57 -20.92 -20.90
N GLU A 15 8.66 -21.87 -20.74
CA GLU A 15 7.40 -21.68 -20.02
C GLU A 15 7.60 -21.30 -18.55
N LEU A 16 8.67 -21.80 -17.92
CA LEU A 16 9.02 -21.48 -16.54
C LEU A 16 9.74 -20.13 -16.41
N ALA A 17 10.60 -19.78 -17.37
CA ALA A 17 11.46 -18.59 -17.28
C ALA A 17 10.84 -17.31 -17.88
N LEU A 18 10.10 -17.44 -18.99
CA LEU A 18 9.55 -16.30 -19.73
C LEU A 18 8.48 -15.49 -18.97
N PRO A 19 7.60 -16.08 -18.14
CA PRO A 19 6.58 -15.30 -17.44
C PRO A 19 7.14 -14.20 -16.55
N HIS A 20 8.34 -14.35 -15.98
CA HIS A 20 8.97 -13.30 -15.17
C HIS A 20 9.74 -12.28 -16.03
N ARG A 21 10.20 -12.67 -17.22
CA ARG A 21 11.01 -11.84 -18.13
C ARG A 21 10.17 -10.98 -19.08
N LEU A 22 8.97 -11.43 -19.43
CA LEU A 22 8.04 -10.73 -20.33
C LEU A 22 7.24 -9.61 -19.64
N LYS A 23 7.42 -9.41 -18.33
CA LYS A 23 6.69 -8.39 -17.57
C LYS A 23 7.36 -7.03 -17.75
N SER A 24 6.61 -6.08 -18.32
CA SER A 24 7.07 -4.70 -18.44
C SER A 24 6.84 -3.91 -17.16
N LYS A 25 5.79 -4.27 -16.41
CA LYS A 25 5.41 -3.64 -15.13
C LYS A 25 5.33 -4.66 -13.99
N PRO A 26 5.59 -4.25 -12.73
CA PRO A 26 5.28 -5.05 -11.56
C PRO A 26 3.83 -5.57 -11.60
N PHE A 27 3.63 -6.85 -11.23
CA PHE A 27 2.31 -7.49 -11.09
C PHE A 27 1.51 -7.73 -12.38
N GLU A 28 2.05 -7.34 -13.55
CA GLU A 28 1.50 -7.74 -14.83
C GLU A 28 1.54 -9.29 -14.93
N GLN A 29 0.39 -9.91 -15.18
CA GLN A 29 0.36 -11.33 -15.51
C GLN A 29 0.77 -11.47 -16.97
N ALA A 30 1.90 -12.12 -17.23
CA ALA A 30 2.27 -12.49 -18.58
C ALA A 30 1.13 -13.35 -19.14
N SER A 31 0.48 -12.89 -20.21
CA SER A 31 -0.62 -13.65 -20.79
C SER A 31 -0.07 -14.99 -21.29
N LYS A 32 -0.79 -16.07 -21.02
CA LYS A 32 -0.42 -17.41 -21.56
C LYS A 32 -0.24 -17.35 -23.08
N GLN A 33 -1.01 -16.48 -23.74
CA GLN A 33 -0.90 -16.18 -25.16
C GLN A 33 0.44 -15.52 -25.55
N ALA A 34 0.96 -14.55 -24.78
CA ALA A 34 2.26 -13.93 -25.08
C ALA A 34 3.42 -14.92 -24.89
N VAL A 35 3.36 -15.76 -23.85
CA VAL A 35 4.35 -16.83 -23.66
C VAL A 35 4.27 -17.84 -24.82
N HIS A 36 3.06 -18.25 -25.22
CA HIS A 36 2.86 -19.13 -26.37
C HIS A 36 3.34 -18.51 -27.69
N GLN A 37 3.10 -17.22 -27.92
CA GLN A 37 3.56 -16.51 -29.12
C GLN A 37 5.09 -16.50 -29.22
N VAL A 38 5.80 -16.19 -28.13
CA VAL A 38 7.27 -16.22 -28.11
C VAL A 38 7.81 -17.64 -28.31
N VAL A 39 7.18 -18.66 -27.71
CA VAL A 39 7.54 -20.07 -27.93
C VAL A 39 7.29 -20.48 -29.39
N GLN A 40 6.19 -20.05 -30.01
CA GLN A 40 5.90 -20.30 -31.43
C GLN A 40 6.86 -19.55 -32.36
N GLU A 41 7.24 -18.33 -32.03
CA GLU A 41 8.20 -17.53 -32.81
C GLU A 41 9.58 -18.19 -32.81
N VAL A 42 10.06 -18.68 -31.66
CA VAL A 42 11.31 -19.45 -31.57
C VAL A 42 11.24 -20.76 -32.38
N ARG A 43 10.10 -21.47 -32.36
CA ARG A 43 9.87 -22.65 -33.20
C ARG A 43 9.94 -22.33 -34.69
N SER A 44 9.34 -21.21 -35.11
CA SER A 44 9.36 -20.76 -36.51
C SER A 44 10.74 -20.28 -37.00
N HIS A 45 11.64 -19.90 -36.10
CA HIS A 45 13.01 -19.50 -36.45
C HIS A 45 13.98 -20.69 -36.56
N GLN A 46 13.65 -21.85 -35.98
CA GLN A 46 14.44 -23.09 -36.14
C GLN A 46 14.00 -23.93 -37.35
N SER A 47 12.81 -23.70 -37.88
CA SER A 47 12.31 -24.35 -39.09
C SER A 47 12.23 -23.29 -40.20
N GLY A 48 13.15 -23.34 -41.16
CA GLY A 48 13.19 -22.38 -42.26
C GLY A 48 11.86 -22.25 -43.02
N ASP A 49 11.55 -21.01 -43.40
CA ASP A 49 10.56 -20.54 -44.38
C ASP A 49 9.14 -21.15 -44.39
N ALA A 50 8.14 -20.34 -44.01
CA ALA A 50 6.95 -20.10 -44.83
C ALA A 50 6.09 -18.96 -44.27
N LYS A 51 5.88 -17.93 -45.09
CA LYS A 51 4.87 -16.88 -44.92
C LYS A 51 3.47 -17.48 -44.69
N ASN A 52 2.68 -16.90 -43.78
CA ASN A 52 1.33 -16.47 -44.15
C ASN A 52 0.76 -15.37 -43.23
N ARG A 53 0.14 -14.37 -43.84
CA ARG A 53 -0.65 -13.29 -43.23
C ARG A 53 -2.13 -13.64 -43.34
N ASN A 54 -2.89 -13.40 -42.27
CA ASN A 54 -4.30 -12.96 -42.24
C ASN A 54 -4.83 -13.13 -40.81
N ASP A 55 -5.90 -12.51 -40.36
CA ASP A 55 -6.50 -11.17 -40.51
C ASP A 55 -7.49 -11.11 -39.31
N GLY A 56 -7.90 -9.91 -38.91
CA GLY A 56 -8.53 -9.66 -37.62
C GLY A 56 -9.92 -10.28 -37.38
N SER A 57 -10.37 -10.20 -36.13
CA SER A 57 -11.79 -10.03 -35.85
C SER A 57 -12.01 -9.15 -34.63
N LYS A 58 -12.84 -8.12 -34.82
CA LYS A 58 -13.43 -7.27 -33.77
C LYS A 58 -14.53 -8.07 -33.07
N SER A 59 -14.64 -7.97 -31.75
CA SER A 59 -15.92 -8.15 -31.07
C SER A 59 -16.28 -6.93 -30.23
N LYS A 60 -17.24 -6.14 -30.75
CA LYS A 60 -18.06 -5.22 -29.98
C LYS A 60 -18.91 -6.02 -29.00
N GLY A 61 -19.11 -5.48 -27.81
CA GLY A 61 -20.08 -5.98 -26.84
C GLY A 61 -20.26 -5.02 -25.68
N ASN A 62 -21.03 -3.95 -25.91
CA ASN A 62 -21.73 -3.27 -24.83
C ASN A 62 -22.95 -4.13 -24.48
N PRO A 63 -23.40 -4.17 -23.22
CA PRO A 63 -24.69 -3.55 -23.01
C PRO A 63 -24.79 -2.73 -21.71
N HIS A 64 -25.59 -1.67 -21.84
CA HIS A 64 -26.28 -1.02 -20.73
C HIS A 64 -27.12 -2.01 -19.93
N ALA A 65 -27.15 -1.86 -18.62
CA ALA A 65 -28.31 -2.22 -17.81
C ALA A 65 -28.34 -1.33 -16.56
N ASN A 66 -29.29 -0.39 -16.55
CA ASN A 66 -29.85 0.18 -15.33
C ASN A 66 -30.63 -0.94 -14.63
N SER A 67 -30.25 -1.31 -13.42
CA SER A 67 -31.17 -1.93 -12.46
C SER A 67 -30.73 -1.59 -11.05
N VAL A 68 -31.57 -0.82 -10.37
CA VAL A 68 -31.51 -0.55 -8.94
C VAL A 68 -31.97 -1.84 -8.24
N GLY A 69 -31.08 -2.47 -7.47
CA GLY A 69 -31.37 -3.63 -6.65
C GLY A 69 -30.11 -4.07 -5.92
N ASP A 70 -30.27 -4.59 -4.70
CA ASP A 70 -29.22 -5.02 -3.76
C ASP A 70 -28.34 -6.21 -4.25
N ALA A 71 -28.06 -6.28 -5.55
CA ALA A 71 -27.15 -7.26 -6.13
C ALA A 71 -25.71 -6.75 -6.03
N GLU A 72 -24.84 -7.57 -5.44
CA GLU A 72 -23.41 -7.31 -5.42
C GLU A 72 -22.85 -7.38 -6.84
N VAL A 73 -22.19 -6.31 -7.28
CA VAL A 73 -21.55 -6.26 -8.61
C VAL A 73 -20.06 -6.11 -8.43
N ASN A 74 -19.28 -6.89 -9.18
CA ASN A 74 -17.84 -6.74 -9.22
C ASN A 74 -17.41 -5.93 -10.45
N PHE A 75 -16.78 -4.78 -10.20
CA PHE A 75 -16.21 -3.92 -11.23
C PHE A 75 -14.70 -4.14 -11.34
N LYS A 76 -14.19 -4.19 -12.58
CA LYS A 76 -12.73 -4.23 -12.84
C LYS A 76 -12.09 -2.86 -12.61
N ALA A 77 -10.81 -2.87 -12.23
CA ALA A 77 -10.00 -1.68 -12.07
C ALA A 77 -9.77 -0.97 -13.43
N ASP A 78 -9.91 0.35 -13.45
CA ASP A 78 -9.53 1.18 -14.59
C ASP A 78 -8.08 1.67 -14.40
N LEU A 79 -7.13 1.08 -15.12
CA LEU A 79 -5.71 1.42 -14.97
C LEU A 79 -5.33 2.74 -15.67
N ASN A 80 -6.23 3.33 -16.47
CA ASN A 80 -6.01 4.59 -17.17
C ASN A 80 -6.29 5.84 -16.32
N VAL A 81 -6.51 5.68 -15.02
CA VAL A 81 -6.74 6.79 -14.09
C VAL A 81 -5.55 7.75 -14.05
N GLU A 82 -5.65 8.91 -14.71
CA GLU A 82 -4.71 10.03 -14.56
C GLU A 82 -4.90 10.71 -13.20
N ALA A 83 -4.83 9.94 -12.11
CA ALA A 83 -4.61 10.56 -10.82
C ALA A 83 -3.22 11.18 -10.88
N GLN A 84 -3.12 12.47 -10.55
CA GLN A 84 -1.86 13.12 -10.18
C GLN A 84 -1.36 12.48 -8.87
N VAL A 85 -1.05 11.18 -8.90
CA VAL A 85 -0.25 10.55 -7.86
C VAL A 85 1.07 11.27 -7.98
N ALA A 86 1.35 12.15 -7.01
CA ALA A 86 2.58 12.93 -6.90
C ALA A 86 3.77 11.99 -6.68
N SER A 87 4.06 11.20 -7.69
CA SER A 87 5.25 10.37 -7.82
C SER A 87 6.31 11.30 -8.36
N GLN A 88 6.91 12.08 -7.45
CA GLN A 88 8.25 12.60 -7.70
C GLN A 88 9.12 11.40 -8.03
N ARG A 89 9.42 11.22 -9.32
CA ARG A 89 10.35 10.22 -9.84
C ARG A 89 11.74 10.57 -9.30
N LEU A 90 12.03 10.08 -8.10
CA LEU A 90 13.38 10.07 -7.56
C LEU A 90 14.13 8.92 -8.24
N LYS A 91 14.97 9.27 -9.23
CA LYS A 91 16.07 8.40 -9.67
C LYS A 91 16.96 8.17 -8.45
N GLU A 92 17.18 6.93 -8.01
CA GLU A 92 18.44 6.58 -7.33
C GLU A 92 18.66 5.09 -7.07
N ALA A 93 19.96 4.79 -7.01
CA ALA A 93 20.65 3.51 -7.13
C ALA A 93 20.30 2.45 -6.07
N ALA A 94 20.48 1.20 -6.49
CA ALA A 94 20.22 0.00 -5.72
C ALA A 94 21.30 -0.23 -4.63
N THR A 95 20.92 -0.01 -3.37
CA THR A 95 21.49 -0.74 -2.23
C THR A 95 20.35 -1.39 -1.44
N ALA A 96 20.55 -2.66 -1.09
CA ALA A 96 19.56 -3.49 -0.42
C ALA A 96 19.35 -3.02 1.04
N SER A 97 18.31 -2.23 1.26
CA SER A 97 17.87 -1.79 2.59
C SER A 97 16.46 -2.28 2.90
N ARG A 98 16.20 -2.66 4.16
CA ARG A 98 14.95 -3.23 4.68
C ARG A 98 13.87 -2.20 5.06
N GLY A 99 14.12 -0.89 4.88
CA GLY A 99 13.19 0.20 5.22
C GLY A 99 12.52 0.87 4.02
N SER A 100 11.46 1.65 4.27
CA SER A 100 10.79 2.46 3.24
C SER A 100 11.76 3.46 2.63
N ARG A 101 11.76 3.59 1.30
CA ARG A 101 12.58 4.60 0.62
C ARG A 101 12.05 6.03 0.78
N ALA A 102 10.85 6.20 1.33
CA ALA A 102 10.13 7.48 1.36
C ALA A 102 10.50 8.41 2.53
N ALA A 103 10.99 7.90 3.66
CA ALA A 103 11.24 8.71 4.85
C ALA A 103 12.51 8.29 5.61
N ARG A 104 13.40 9.26 5.87
CA ARG A 104 14.53 9.11 6.80
C ARG A 104 14.13 9.69 8.15
N VAL A 105 14.37 8.94 9.22
CA VAL A 105 14.09 9.33 10.61
C VAL A 105 15.35 9.16 11.45
N THR A 106 15.48 9.99 12.48
CA THR A 106 16.48 9.81 13.52
C THR A 106 15.92 8.87 14.58
N VAL A 107 16.64 7.79 14.85
CA VAL A 107 16.21 6.71 15.74
C VAL A 107 17.31 6.42 16.75
N VAL A 108 16.90 6.14 17.98
CA VAL A 108 17.81 5.80 19.09
C VAL A 108 17.64 4.32 19.39
N GLY A 109 18.72 3.56 19.33
CA GLY A 109 18.70 2.13 19.64
C GLY A 109 18.11 1.23 18.53
N TYR A 110 17.98 1.75 17.31
CA TYR A 110 17.50 0.96 16.16
C TYR A 110 18.70 0.42 15.38
N PRO A 111 18.83 -0.91 15.18
CA PRO A 111 20.05 -1.53 14.66
C PRO A 111 20.30 -1.31 13.16
N HIS A 112 19.49 -0.50 12.47
CA HIS A 112 19.59 -0.27 11.03
C HIS A 112 19.71 1.21 10.71
N GLY A 113 20.33 1.53 9.57
CA GLY A 113 20.69 2.91 9.21
C GLY A 113 22.14 3.23 9.54
N TYR A 114 22.55 4.45 9.26
CA TYR A 114 23.93 4.90 9.52
C TYR A 114 24.00 5.62 10.88
N PRO A 115 24.99 5.29 11.73
CA PRO A 115 25.18 6.00 12.99
C PRO A 115 25.55 7.47 12.72
N ILE A 116 24.97 8.38 13.50
CA ILE A 116 25.23 9.82 13.41
C ILE A 116 25.68 10.43 14.75
N SER A 117 25.31 9.82 15.87
CA SER A 117 25.64 10.27 17.22
C SER A 117 25.36 9.15 18.22
N TYR A 118 25.42 9.45 19.51
CA TYR A 118 25.06 8.57 20.62
C TYR A 118 24.42 9.39 21.75
N VAL A 119 23.57 8.75 22.55
CA VAL A 119 22.88 9.35 23.71
C VAL A 119 22.81 8.34 24.86
N PRO A 120 22.64 8.78 26.13
CA PRO A 120 22.31 7.87 27.23
C PRO A 120 21.01 7.07 26.94
N PRO A 121 20.85 5.85 27.49
CA PRO A 121 19.63 5.05 27.35
C PRO A 121 18.37 5.84 27.75
N ILE A 122 17.44 5.99 26.81
CA ILE A 122 16.16 6.64 27.08
C ILE A 122 15.17 5.56 27.55
N LYS A 123 14.59 5.73 28.75
CA LYS A 123 13.60 4.80 29.34
C LYS A 123 14.11 3.34 29.46
N GLY A 124 15.40 3.17 29.78
CA GLY A 124 16.00 1.83 29.94
C GLY A 124 16.16 1.02 28.65
N LEU A 125 16.03 1.66 27.48
CA LEU A 125 16.21 0.98 26.20
C LEU A 125 17.70 0.84 25.88
N VAL A 126 18.26 -0.35 26.09
CA VAL A 126 19.71 -0.65 25.91
C VAL A 126 20.00 -1.41 24.60
N SER A 127 19.26 -1.11 23.53
CA SER A 127 19.48 -1.75 22.22
C SER A 127 20.44 -0.92 21.36
N ASP A 128 21.27 -1.57 20.52
CA ASP A 128 22.28 -0.90 19.66
C ASP A 128 23.25 0.03 20.44
N VAL A 129 23.83 -0.51 21.51
CA VAL A 129 24.85 0.15 22.34
C VAL A 129 26.06 0.58 21.51
N ASP A 130 26.52 1.81 21.70
CA ASP A 130 27.78 2.28 21.16
C ASP A 130 28.92 1.91 22.10
N LEU A 131 29.57 0.77 21.82
CA LEU A 131 30.67 0.27 22.63
C LEU A 131 31.83 1.28 22.73
N ASN A 132 32.16 1.97 21.64
CA ASN A 132 33.28 2.92 21.64
C ASN A 132 32.96 4.11 22.53
N ALA A 133 31.81 4.74 22.35
CA ALA A 133 31.42 5.87 23.19
C ALA A 133 31.28 5.48 24.66
N THR A 134 30.73 4.30 24.94
CA THR A 134 30.59 3.76 26.32
C THR A 134 31.96 3.55 26.97
N ILE A 135 32.89 2.89 26.29
CA ILE A 135 34.25 2.65 26.81
C ILE A 135 35.00 3.97 26.98
N THR A 136 34.90 4.89 26.02
CA THR A 136 35.55 6.21 26.12
C THR A 136 35.08 6.97 27.34
N LEU A 137 33.77 7.02 27.62
CA LEU A 137 33.22 7.66 28.81
C LEU A 137 33.65 6.99 30.11
N ALA A 138 33.57 5.66 30.19
CA ALA A 138 34.05 4.91 31.34
C ALA A 138 35.54 5.16 31.61
N SER A 139 36.36 5.22 30.55
CA SER A 139 37.80 5.50 30.67
C SER A 139 38.13 6.91 31.17
N MET A 140 37.23 7.88 30.97
CA MET A 140 37.43 9.27 31.42
C MET A 140 37.28 9.43 32.94
N LYS A 141 36.69 8.45 33.64
CA LYS A 141 36.54 8.48 35.11
C LYS A 141 37.85 8.29 35.88
N GLY A 142 38.94 7.87 35.20
CA GLY A 142 40.25 7.65 35.82
C GLY A 142 40.34 6.35 36.63
N GLY A 143 41.49 6.06 37.26
CA GLY A 143 41.63 4.92 38.18
C GLY A 143 42.34 3.67 37.65
N GLY A 144 43.00 3.72 36.49
CA GLY A 144 43.84 2.65 35.94
C GLY A 144 43.06 1.45 35.39
N ARG A 145 41.98 1.02 36.07
CA ARG A 145 41.04 0.00 35.60
C ARG A 145 39.75 0.68 35.11
N ILE A 146 39.28 0.29 33.91
CA ILE A 146 38.02 0.79 33.35
C ILE A 146 36.88 -0.04 33.95
N GLU A 147 36.02 0.63 34.71
CA GLU A 147 34.76 0.06 35.23
C GLU A 147 33.60 0.73 34.50
N ILE A 148 32.70 -0.08 33.92
CA ILE A 148 31.54 0.41 33.16
C ILE A 148 30.34 0.46 34.09
N GLU A 149 29.79 1.65 34.31
CA GLU A 149 28.57 1.86 35.08
C GLU A 149 27.37 2.14 34.15
N ASP A 150 26.14 2.04 34.67
CA ASP A 150 24.92 2.30 33.89
C ASP A 150 24.91 3.72 33.27
N GLU A 151 25.55 4.68 33.94
CA GLU A 151 25.69 6.07 33.51
C GLU A 151 26.65 6.24 32.32
N ASP A 152 27.52 5.27 32.05
CA ASP A 152 28.47 5.27 30.93
C ASP A 152 27.85 4.72 29.66
N ILE A 153 26.81 3.89 29.79
CA ILE A 153 26.16 3.25 28.65
C ILE A 153 25.70 4.33 27.66
N ARG A 154 26.12 4.20 26.41
CA ARG A 154 25.65 5.03 25.31
C ARG A 154 24.98 4.18 24.25
N VAL A 155 23.87 4.67 23.74
CA VAL A 155 23.08 4.04 22.69
C VAL A 155 23.23 4.84 21.41
N ARG A 156 23.44 4.15 20.28
CA ARG A 156 23.61 4.81 18.98
C ARG A 156 22.34 5.55 18.57
N VAL A 157 22.56 6.77 18.11
CA VAL A 157 21.61 7.53 17.32
C VAL A 157 21.94 7.26 15.86
N ARG A 158 20.99 6.67 15.12
CA ARG A 158 21.14 6.42 13.69
C ARG A 158 20.16 7.24 12.89
N ARG A 159 20.57 7.59 11.67
CA ARG A 159 19.64 8.03 10.64
C ARG A 159 19.24 6.82 9.80
N ALA A 160 17.99 6.41 9.94
CA ALA A 160 17.45 5.20 9.36
C ALA A 160 16.27 5.49 8.45
N ARG A 161 15.97 4.55 7.55
CA ARG A 161 14.72 4.55 6.82
C ARG A 161 13.65 3.91 7.70
N ALA A 162 12.63 4.66 8.10
CA ALA A 162 11.53 4.10 8.89
C ALA A 162 10.81 3.02 8.08
N PRO A 163 10.41 1.88 8.69
CA PRO A 163 9.39 1.07 8.07
C PRO A 163 8.11 1.92 7.91
N ARG A 164 7.45 1.80 6.76
CA ARG A 164 6.20 2.50 6.48
C ARG A 164 5.11 1.49 6.14
N LEU A 165 3.91 1.72 6.67
CA LEU A 165 2.69 1.00 6.35
C LEU A 165 1.73 1.93 5.61
N ILE A 166 1.37 1.55 4.38
CA ILE A 166 0.27 2.14 3.62
C ILE A 166 -0.99 1.33 3.87
N VAL A 167 -2.02 1.97 4.40
CA VAL A 167 -3.35 1.37 4.60
C VAL A 167 -4.31 1.99 3.61
N LEU A 168 -4.72 1.21 2.60
CA LEU A 168 -5.78 1.60 1.69
C LEU A 168 -7.11 1.39 2.40
N VAL A 169 -7.92 2.45 2.50
CA VAL A 169 -9.27 2.43 3.06
C VAL A 169 -10.23 2.71 1.93
N LEU A 170 -10.78 1.65 1.34
CA LEU A 170 -11.57 1.69 0.12
C LEU A 170 -13.07 1.61 0.44
N ASP A 171 -13.81 2.61 -0.03
CA ASP A 171 -15.26 2.58 -0.05
C ASP A 171 -15.74 1.64 -1.15
N SER A 172 -16.60 0.68 -0.81
CA SER A 172 -17.28 -0.16 -1.79
C SER A 172 -18.79 -0.18 -1.58
N SER A 173 -19.34 0.93 -1.07
CA SER A 173 -20.78 1.15 -0.93
C SER A 173 -21.48 1.35 -2.27
N GLY A 174 -22.82 1.39 -2.26
CA GLY A 174 -23.63 1.50 -3.48
C GLY A 174 -23.37 2.78 -4.29
N SER A 175 -23.01 3.90 -3.66
CA SER A 175 -22.69 5.14 -4.36
C SER A 175 -21.41 5.04 -5.22
N MET A 176 -20.54 4.07 -4.92
CA MET A 176 -19.33 3.79 -5.69
C MET A 176 -19.60 3.02 -6.98
N ALA A 177 -20.77 2.37 -7.12
CA ALA A 177 -21.16 1.72 -8.37
C ALA A 177 -21.54 2.75 -9.45
N ALA A 178 -22.02 3.93 -9.04
CA ALA A 178 -22.40 5.00 -9.96
C ALA A 178 -21.19 5.51 -10.74
N LEU A 179 -21.40 5.83 -12.03
CA LEU A 179 -20.40 6.45 -12.91
C LEU A 179 -19.04 5.73 -12.93
N ARG A 180 -19.00 4.41 -12.66
CA ARG A 180 -17.76 3.62 -12.58
C ARG A 180 -16.74 4.15 -11.55
N ARG A 181 -17.17 4.86 -10.50
CA ARG A 181 -16.29 5.42 -9.46
C ARG A 181 -15.42 4.35 -8.81
N ILE A 182 -16.00 3.18 -8.49
CA ILE A 182 -15.24 2.06 -7.94
C ILE A 182 -14.15 1.55 -8.90
N SER A 183 -14.40 1.54 -10.21
CA SER A 183 -13.37 1.16 -11.19
C SER A 183 -12.18 2.11 -11.15
N LEU A 184 -12.44 3.42 -11.08
CA LEU A 184 -11.40 4.44 -10.92
C LEU A 184 -10.68 4.30 -9.58
N ALA A 185 -11.41 4.07 -8.49
CA ALA A 185 -10.88 3.88 -7.15
C ALA A 185 -9.95 2.65 -7.07
N LYS A 186 -10.36 1.51 -7.64
CA LYS A 186 -9.51 0.30 -7.77
C LYS A 186 -8.28 0.58 -8.64
N GLY A 187 -8.43 1.36 -9.72
CA GLY A 187 -7.33 1.79 -10.57
C GLY A 187 -6.28 2.63 -9.85
N LEU A 188 -6.72 3.60 -9.05
CA LEU A 188 -5.86 4.39 -8.19
C LEU A 188 -5.18 3.53 -7.12
N ALA A 189 -5.95 2.69 -6.43
CA ALA A 189 -5.43 1.75 -5.44
C ALA A 189 -4.32 0.86 -6.03
N TRP A 190 -4.51 0.36 -7.26
CA TRP A 190 -3.48 -0.39 -7.98
C TRP A 190 -2.18 0.41 -8.15
N LYS A 191 -2.26 1.66 -8.62
CA LYS A 191 -1.09 2.54 -8.78
C LYS A 191 -0.38 2.83 -7.47
N LEU A 192 -1.14 3.01 -6.38
CA LEU A 192 -0.58 3.22 -5.04
C LEU A 192 0.15 1.99 -4.51
N VAL A 193 -0.34 0.78 -4.82
CA VAL A 193 0.32 -0.48 -4.47
C VAL A 193 1.61 -0.66 -5.27
N GLU A 194 1.60 -0.33 -6.56
CA GLU A 194 2.79 -0.35 -7.42
C GLU A 194 3.88 0.62 -6.91
N ASP A 195 3.52 1.84 -6.54
CA ASP A 195 4.43 2.81 -5.91
C ASP A 195 4.97 2.29 -4.55
N SER A 196 4.09 1.67 -3.75
CA SER A 196 4.46 1.06 -2.47
C SER A 196 5.45 -0.10 -2.64
N TYR A 197 5.33 -0.89 -3.71
CA TYR A 197 6.29 -1.94 -4.07
C TYR A 197 7.67 -1.36 -4.36
N VAL A 198 7.76 -0.32 -5.18
CA VAL A 198 9.02 0.37 -5.51
C VAL A 198 9.68 0.96 -4.26
N LYS A 199 8.87 1.49 -3.34
CA LYS A 199 9.30 2.10 -2.07
C LYS A 199 9.56 1.09 -0.96
N ARG A 200 9.19 -0.20 -1.15
CA ARG A 200 9.25 -1.30 -0.17
C ARG A 200 8.42 -1.06 1.09
N ASP A 201 7.31 -0.35 0.92
CA ASP A 201 6.34 -0.11 1.98
C ASP A 201 5.55 -1.39 2.26
N MET A 202 5.14 -1.59 3.52
CA MET A 202 4.10 -2.56 3.84
C MET A 202 2.76 -2.00 3.36
N VAL A 203 1.85 -2.90 2.96
CA VAL A 203 0.52 -2.54 2.48
C VAL A 203 -0.55 -3.29 3.27
N SER A 204 -1.71 -2.69 3.40
CA SER A 204 -2.92 -3.27 4.00
C SER A 204 -4.15 -2.71 3.29
N LEU A 205 -5.22 -3.49 3.26
CA LEU A 205 -6.50 -3.11 2.65
C LEU A 205 -7.61 -3.24 3.68
N ILE A 206 -8.29 -2.12 3.91
CA ILE A 206 -9.57 -2.03 4.60
C ILE A 206 -10.63 -1.74 3.55
N VAL A 207 -11.68 -2.53 3.53
CA VAL A 207 -12.87 -2.28 2.70
C VAL A 207 -14.04 -2.04 3.62
N PHE A 208 -14.85 -1.04 3.32
CA PHE A 208 -16.04 -0.75 4.09
C PHE A 208 -17.27 -0.65 3.18
N ARG A 209 -18.32 -1.38 3.57
CA ARG A 209 -19.61 -1.44 2.87
C ARG A 209 -20.66 -2.07 3.77
N GLY A 210 -21.94 -1.90 3.44
CA GLY A 210 -23.02 -2.49 4.23
C GLY A 210 -22.99 -1.94 5.66
N SER A 211 -22.85 -2.79 6.67
CA SER A 211 -22.92 -2.37 8.08
C SER A 211 -21.57 -2.09 8.75
N ARG A 212 -20.42 -2.49 8.15
CA ARG A 212 -19.11 -2.37 8.81
C ARG A 212 -17.92 -2.22 7.85
N ALA A 213 -16.77 -1.90 8.42
CA ALA A 213 -15.47 -2.00 7.77
C ALA A 213 -14.73 -3.27 8.16
N GLU A 214 -13.99 -3.86 7.23
CA GLU A 214 -13.23 -5.09 7.44
C GLU A 214 -11.79 -4.93 6.92
N VAL A 215 -10.84 -5.47 7.68
CA VAL A 215 -9.44 -5.60 7.23
C VAL A 215 -9.34 -6.81 6.31
N VAL A 216 -9.54 -6.61 5.01
CA VAL A 216 -9.48 -7.67 4.00
C VAL A 216 -8.06 -8.22 3.88
N VAL A 217 -7.06 -7.34 3.96
CA VAL A 217 -5.64 -7.73 3.89
C VAL A 217 -4.88 -7.09 5.04
N LYS A 218 -4.38 -7.93 5.95
CA LYS A 218 -3.52 -7.51 7.07
C LYS A 218 -2.19 -6.92 6.55
N PRO A 219 -1.49 -6.09 7.35
CA PRO A 219 -0.21 -5.50 6.99
C PRO A 219 0.80 -6.53 6.48
N THR A 220 1.14 -6.45 5.20
CA THR A 220 1.98 -7.44 4.49
C THR A 220 2.90 -6.77 3.47
N ARG A 221 3.89 -7.50 2.98
CA ARG A 221 4.66 -7.17 1.75
C ARG A 221 4.30 -8.08 0.58
N ARG A 222 3.25 -8.88 0.72
CA ARG A 222 2.68 -9.67 -0.37
C ARG A 222 1.70 -8.80 -1.13
N TYR A 223 2.23 -8.04 -2.08
CA TYR A 223 1.45 -7.09 -2.88
C TYR A 223 0.41 -7.78 -3.77
N ASN A 224 0.72 -8.98 -4.28
CA ASN A 224 -0.23 -9.77 -5.08
C ASN A 224 -1.50 -10.10 -4.31
N ASP A 225 -1.40 -10.56 -3.06
CA ASP A 225 -2.56 -10.87 -2.22
C ASP A 225 -3.50 -9.66 -2.10
N LEU A 226 -2.93 -8.45 -2.00
CA LEU A 226 -3.69 -7.22 -1.93
C LEU A 226 -4.36 -6.88 -3.26
N LEU A 227 -3.64 -6.97 -4.37
CA LEU A 227 -4.20 -6.71 -5.71
C LEU A 227 -5.32 -7.71 -6.05
N GLU A 228 -5.14 -9.00 -5.72
CA GLU A 228 -6.19 -10.00 -5.90
C GLU A 228 -7.41 -9.73 -5.03
N ALA A 229 -7.22 -9.32 -3.78
CA ALA A 229 -8.31 -8.96 -2.88
C ALA A 229 -9.06 -7.71 -3.39
N LEU A 230 -8.32 -6.72 -3.90
CA LEU A 230 -8.86 -5.51 -4.50
C LEU A 230 -9.74 -5.83 -5.72
N ASP A 231 -9.28 -6.71 -6.60
CA ASP A 231 -10.04 -7.14 -7.79
C ASP A 231 -11.31 -7.91 -7.42
N LYS A 232 -11.27 -8.71 -6.35
CA LYS A 232 -12.42 -9.49 -5.85
C LYS A 232 -13.40 -8.68 -5.01
N THR A 233 -13.08 -7.44 -4.67
CA THR A 233 -13.93 -6.62 -3.79
C THR A 233 -15.27 -6.28 -4.47
N PRO A 234 -16.42 -6.74 -3.93
CA PRO A 234 -17.75 -6.43 -4.47
C PRO A 234 -18.19 -5.03 -4.07
N THR A 235 -19.08 -4.42 -4.86
CA THR A 235 -19.62 -3.08 -4.62
C THR A 235 -21.12 -3.14 -4.35
N GLY A 236 -21.57 -2.42 -3.32
CA GLY A 236 -22.97 -2.32 -2.92
C GLY A 236 -23.15 -2.12 -1.41
N GLY A 237 -24.35 -1.69 -1.01
CA GLY A 237 -24.75 -1.48 0.38
C GLY A 237 -24.50 -0.06 0.90
N ARG A 238 -24.58 0.10 2.23
CA ARG A 238 -24.41 1.39 2.93
C ARG A 238 -22.92 1.75 3.11
N THR A 239 -22.66 2.94 3.64
CA THR A 239 -21.33 3.56 3.77
C THR A 239 -20.96 3.74 5.26
N PRO A 240 -20.36 2.72 5.89
CA PRO A 240 -19.99 2.75 7.31
C PRO A 240 -18.64 3.44 7.54
N LEU A 241 -18.58 4.75 7.28
CA LEU A 241 -17.35 5.56 7.37
C LEU A 241 -16.76 5.60 8.80
N SER A 242 -17.59 5.77 9.82
CA SER A 242 -17.13 5.71 11.22
C SER A 242 -16.44 4.37 11.52
N SER A 243 -17.01 3.26 11.05
CA SER A 243 -16.40 1.94 11.19
C SER A 243 -15.04 1.84 10.49
N ALA A 244 -14.89 2.45 9.31
CA ALA A 244 -13.64 2.46 8.57
C ALA A 244 -12.54 3.23 9.31
N LEU A 245 -12.84 4.43 9.83
CA LEU A 245 -11.88 5.23 10.59
C LEU A 245 -11.47 4.55 11.91
N SER A 246 -12.42 3.93 12.61
CA SER A 246 -12.15 3.15 13.82
C SER A 246 -11.27 1.93 13.56
N THR A 247 -11.55 1.22 12.45
CA THR A 247 -10.75 0.07 12.02
C THR A 247 -9.33 0.49 11.64
N LEU A 248 -9.18 1.61 10.92
CA LEU A 248 -7.87 2.20 10.61
C LEU A 248 -7.09 2.56 11.87
N LEU A 249 -7.74 3.20 12.85
CA LEU A 249 -7.11 3.57 14.12
C LEU A 249 -6.62 2.35 14.89
N THR A 250 -7.45 1.31 14.97
CA THR A 250 -7.11 0.05 15.64
C THR A 250 -5.92 -0.63 14.97
N LEU A 251 -5.96 -0.74 13.63
CA LEU A 251 -4.88 -1.33 12.85
C LEU A 251 -3.57 -0.54 12.99
N ALA A 252 -3.64 0.79 13.00
CA ALA A 252 -2.47 1.65 13.18
C ALA A 252 -1.82 1.43 14.54
N ARG A 253 -2.61 1.37 15.62
CA ARG A 253 -2.13 1.08 16.98
C ARG A 253 -1.48 -0.29 17.07
N GLU A 254 -2.13 -1.33 16.57
CA GLU A 254 -1.58 -2.68 16.55
C GLU A 254 -0.25 -2.77 15.80
N ALA A 255 -0.16 -2.09 14.65
CA ALA A 255 1.05 -2.09 13.84
C ALA A 255 2.20 -1.32 14.54
N LYS A 256 1.90 -0.20 15.19
CA LYS A 256 2.88 0.58 15.97
C LYS A 256 3.33 -0.12 17.25
N MET A 257 2.47 -0.92 17.89
CA MET A 257 2.86 -1.78 19.01
C MET A 257 3.90 -2.82 18.59
N LYS A 258 3.74 -3.41 17.39
CA LYS A 258 4.71 -4.37 16.84
C LYS A 258 6.02 -3.71 16.42
N SER A 259 5.97 -2.46 15.96
CA SER A 259 7.16 -1.72 15.57
C SER A 259 6.99 -0.24 15.89
N ARG A 260 7.64 0.21 16.97
CA ARG A 260 7.54 1.58 17.47
C ARG A 260 8.04 2.65 16.49
N TRP A 261 8.86 2.24 15.51
CA TRP A 261 9.40 3.14 14.47
C TRP A 261 8.56 3.14 13.19
N LEU A 262 7.45 2.40 13.15
CA LEU A 262 6.56 2.31 12.00
C LEU A 262 5.80 3.62 11.80
N THR A 263 5.93 4.19 10.62
CA THR A 263 5.04 5.26 10.17
C THR A 263 3.84 4.66 9.47
N VAL A 264 2.64 5.17 9.77
CA VAL A 264 1.38 4.69 9.18
C VAL A 264 0.81 5.82 8.34
N LYS A 265 0.50 5.50 7.08
CA LYS A 265 -0.20 6.39 6.16
C LYS A 265 -1.51 5.75 5.73
N GLY A 266 -2.62 6.40 6.05
CA GLY A 266 -3.96 6.02 5.60
C GLY A 266 -4.28 6.70 4.28
N ILE A 267 -4.82 5.96 3.33
CA ILE A 267 -5.33 6.51 2.06
C ILE A 267 -6.81 6.16 1.96
N LEU A 268 -7.67 7.15 2.21
CA LEU A 268 -9.12 7.02 2.13
C LEU A 268 -9.57 7.31 0.70
N ILE A 269 -10.26 6.35 0.07
CA ILE A 269 -10.83 6.50 -1.27
C ILE A 269 -12.34 6.32 -1.15
N SER A 270 -13.09 7.42 -1.15
CA SER A 270 -14.54 7.46 -0.87
C SER A 270 -15.18 8.72 -1.44
N ASP A 271 -16.50 8.73 -1.56
CA ASP A 271 -17.28 9.97 -1.78
C ASP A 271 -17.59 10.73 -0.47
N GLY A 272 -17.17 10.19 0.67
CA GLY A 272 -17.27 10.83 1.98
C GLY A 272 -18.63 10.73 2.64
N LYS A 273 -19.57 9.97 2.08
CA LYS A 273 -20.87 9.75 2.69
C LYS A 273 -20.70 8.92 3.96
N ALA A 274 -21.53 9.20 4.96
CA ALA A 274 -21.63 8.35 6.13
C ALA A 274 -23.10 8.21 6.51
N ASN A 275 -23.56 6.97 6.57
CA ASN A 275 -24.97 6.67 6.88
C ASN A 275 -25.12 5.44 7.79
N VAL A 276 -24.03 4.93 8.36
CA VAL A 276 -24.07 3.86 9.37
C VAL A 276 -23.26 4.33 10.58
N PRO A 277 -23.92 4.59 11.72
CA PRO A 277 -23.24 4.92 12.96
C PRO A 277 -22.58 3.67 13.57
N LEU A 278 -21.54 3.87 14.37
CA LEU A 278 -20.92 2.81 15.17
C LEU A 278 -21.72 2.48 16.42
N GLY A 279 -22.40 3.48 16.99
CA GLY A 279 -23.24 3.34 18.18
C GLY A 279 -24.58 4.06 18.02
N TYR A 280 -25.05 4.65 19.13
CA TYR A 280 -26.29 5.46 19.17
C TYR A 280 -26.02 6.96 19.03
N SER A 281 -24.75 7.35 18.87
CA SER A 281 -24.31 8.73 18.69
C SER A 281 -24.59 9.25 17.28
N ASP A 282 -24.62 10.57 17.14
CA ASP A 282 -24.67 11.22 15.85
C ASP A 282 -23.39 10.93 15.02
N ILE A 283 -23.57 10.66 13.73
CA ILE A 283 -22.49 10.25 12.82
C ILE A 283 -21.40 11.32 12.70
N GLU A 284 -21.78 12.60 12.70
CA GLU A 284 -20.83 13.72 12.60
C GLU A 284 -19.89 13.70 13.81
N SER A 285 -20.46 13.55 15.01
CA SER A 285 -19.70 13.49 16.26
C SER A 285 -18.74 12.29 16.29
N GLU A 286 -19.17 11.14 15.80
CA GLU A 286 -18.31 9.95 15.69
C GLU A 286 -17.13 10.17 14.74
N VAL A 287 -17.41 10.70 13.54
CA VAL A 287 -16.37 10.95 12.53
C VAL A 287 -15.35 11.97 13.04
N ILE A 288 -15.81 13.06 13.67
CA ILE A 288 -14.94 14.08 14.26
C ILE A 288 -14.05 13.47 15.34
N ALA A 289 -14.61 12.70 16.27
CA ALA A 289 -13.85 12.07 17.36
C ALA A 289 -12.79 11.10 16.83
N LEU A 290 -13.13 10.30 15.81
CA LEU A 290 -12.21 9.36 15.18
C LEU A 290 -11.11 10.06 14.38
N ALA A 291 -11.43 11.13 13.64
CA ALA A 291 -10.45 11.95 12.94
C ALA A 291 -9.44 12.56 13.92
N GLN A 292 -9.89 13.08 15.06
CA GLN A 292 -9.01 13.58 16.12
C GLN A 292 -8.14 12.47 16.72
N ALA A 293 -8.70 11.28 16.92
CA ALA A 293 -7.95 10.13 17.41
C ALA A 293 -6.85 9.67 16.44
N LEU A 294 -7.13 9.64 15.13
CA LEU A 294 -6.15 9.33 14.08
C LEU A 294 -5.02 10.35 14.05
N LYS A 295 -5.33 11.65 14.20
CA LYS A 295 -4.31 12.71 14.30
C LYS A 295 -3.42 12.54 15.52
N ARG A 296 -4.01 12.29 16.70
CA ARG A 296 -3.26 12.05 17.95
C ARG A 296 -2.37 10.81 17.86
N GLU A 297 -2.86 9.77 17.18
CA GLU A 297 -2.07 8.57 16.93
C GLU A 297 -0.92 8.82 15.94
N GLY A 298 -0.93 9.94 15.18
CA GLY A 298 0.07 10.25 14.18
C GLY A 298 -0.05 9.38 12.94
N VAL A 299 -1.28 9.21 12.43
CA VAL A 299 -1.56 8.63 11.11
C VAL A 299 -1.54 9.75 10.07
N ASP A 300 -0.69 9.64 9.05
CA ASP A 300 -0.68 10.55 7.90
C ASP A 300 -1.85 10.17 6.98
N LEU A 301 -2.89 11.00 6.90
CA LEU A 301 -4.09 10.70 6.13
C LEU A 301 -4.07 11.44 4.79
N GLU A 302 -4.43 10.73 3.73
CA GLU A 302 -4.64 11.28 2.39
C GLU A 302 -6.02 10.84 1.90
N ILE A 303 -6.78 11.75 1.31
CA ILE A 303 -8.15 11.49 0.88
C ILE A 303 -8.25 11.66 -0.63
N TYR A 304 -8.82 10.67 -1.31
CA TYR A 304 -9.17 10.72 -2.71
C TYR A 304 -10.69 10.75 -2.81
N ASP A 305 -11.21 11.94 -3.08
CA ASP A 305 -12.62 12.23 -3.22
C ASP A 305 -13.10 11.76 -4.59
N THR A 306 -14.05 10.83 -4.60
CA THR A 306 -14.63 10.24 -5.81
C THR A 306 -15.87 10.98 -6.32
N ARG A 307 -16.25 12.09 -5.67
CA ARG A 307 -17.37 12.93 -6.12
C ARG A 307 -17.01 13.64 -7.43
N PRO A 308 -17.92 13.68 -8.42
CA PRO A 308 -17.68 14.40 -9.67
C PRO A 308 -17.62 15.91 -9.42
N ARG A 309 -16.74 16.61 -10.15
CA ARG A 309 -16.49 18.06 -9.97
C ARG A 309 -17.70 18.98 -10.21
N VAL A 310 -18.71 18.50 -10.93
CA VAL A 310 -19.81 19.33 -11.47
C VAL A 310 -21.18 18.96 -10.87
N ALA A 311 -21.30 17.84 -10.15
CA ALA A 311 -22.59 17.44 -9.59
C ALA A 311 -22.73 17.92 -8.14
N ILE A 312 -23.80 18.64 -7.86
CA ILE A 312 -24.27 18.90 -6.50
C ILE A 312 -24.80 17.57 -5.98
N ASP A 313 -24.04 16.89 -5.12
CA ASP A 313 -24.54 15.72 -4.40
C ASP A 313 -25.27 16.22 -3.14
N PRO A 314 -26.58 15.95 -2.97
CA PRO A 314 -27.36 16.45 -1.84
C PRO A 314 -27.03 15.76 -0.51
N SER A 315 -26.19 14.71 -0.51
CA SER A 315 -25.81 14.00 0.72
C SER A 315 -24.68 14.73 1.44
N PRO A 316 -24.75 14.92 2.77
CA PRO A 316 -23.64 15.48 3.54
C PRO A 316 -22.41 14.58 3.40
N SER A 317 -21.27 15.21 3.12
CA SER A 317 -19.98 14.54 2.98
C SER A 317 -19.06 15.04 4.07
N TYR A 318 -18.40 14.12 4.76
CA TYR A 318 -17.53 14.42 5.89
C TYR A 318 -16.06 14.57 5.50
N VAL A 319 -15.75 14.57 4.19
CA VAL A 319 -14.37 14.68 3.68
C VAL A 319 -13.70 15.95 4.15
N ASP A 320 -14.40 17.09 4.07
CA ASP A 320 -13.84 18.39 4.42
C ASP A 320 -13.57 18.50 5.92
N ASP A 321 -14.46 17.94 6.76
CA ASP A 321 -14.26 17.88 8.21
C ASP A 321 -13.08 17.00 8.61
N ILE A 322 -12.99 15.79 8.03
CA ILE A 322 -11.88 14.89 8.27
C ILE A 322 -10.57 15.56 7.83
N ALA A 323 -10.54 16.18 6.66
CA ALA A 323 -9.35 16.86 6.14
C ALA A 323 -8.92 18.02 7.03
N ARG A 324 -9.85 18.88 7.45
CA ARG A 324 -9.60 20.00 8.36
C ARG A 324 -9.02 19.53 9.70
N ILE A 325 -9.57 18.46 10.28
CA ILE A 325 -9.12 17.95 11.58
C ILE A 325 -7.74 17.31 11.43
N THR A 326 -7.59 16.36 10.52
CA THR A 326 -6.37 15.54 10.37
C THR A 326 -5.22 16.30 9.69
N GLY A 327 -5.51 17.36 8.95
CA GLY A 327 -4.56 18.00 8.03
C GLY A 327 -4.35 17.21 6.75
N ALA A 328 -5.28 16.31 6.39
CA ALA A 328 -5.16 15.46 5.22
C ALA A 328 -5.16 16.26 3.92
N LYS A 329 -4.37 15.80 2.95
CA LYS A 329 -4.45 16.29 1.57
C LYS A 329 -5.63 15.65 0.87
N VAL A 330 -6.47 16.46 0.23
CA VAL A 330 -7.64 15.99 -0.53
C VAL A 330 -7.34 16.12 -2.02
N TRP A 331 -7.49 15.01 -2.73
CA TRP A 331 -7.37 14.92 -4.19
C TRP A 331 -8.73 14.61 -4.78
N LYS A 332 -9.11 15.32 -5.85
CA LYS A 332 -10.35 15.04 -6.58
C LYS A 332 -10.04 14.12 -7.76
N MET A 333 -10.78 13.02 -7.88
CA MET A 333 -10.69 12.08 -9.00
C MET A 333 -11.48 12.52 -10.22
#